data_AF-A0A9E6JJB4-F1
#
_entry.id   AF-A0A9E6JJB4-F1
#
_cell.length_a   1.000
_cell.length_b   1.000
_cell.length_c   1.000
_cell.angle_alpha   90.00
_cell.angle_beta   90.00
_cell.angle_gamma   90.00
#
_symmetry.space_group_name_H-M   'P 1'
#
loop_
_entity.id
_entity.type
_entity.pdbx_description
1 polymer ?
#
loop_
_entity_poly.entity_id
_entity_poly.type
_entity_poly.pdbx_seq_one_letter_code
_entity_poly.pdbx_strand_id
1 'polypeptide(L)' 'PAKVISLPGQALLARVFQHELDHLDGIVFIERMTMVQRLLLKRPLTELARHTQATLAGRGTPKI' A
#
# COMPACT_ATOMS: atom_id res chain seq x y z
N PRO A 1 0.01 25.47 19.86
CA PRO A 1 1.20 24.60 19.64
C PRO A 1 0.72 23.16 19.47
N ALA A 2 1.28 22.40 18.53
CA ALA A 2 0.94 20.99 18.39
C ALA A 2 1.42 20.21 19.64
N LYS A 3 0.57 19.34 20.18
CA LYS A 3 0.93 18.46 21.28
C LYS A 3 1.70 17.28 20.73
N VAL A 4 2.95 17.13 21.13
CA VAL A 4 3.78 15.97 20.76
C VAL A 4 3.41 14.79 21.66
N ILE A 5 3.20 13.62 21.05
CA ILE A 5 2.93 12.35 21.73
C ILE A 5 4.01 11.36 21.30
N SER A 6 4.55 10.59 22.25
CA SER A 6 5.50 9.51 22.00
C SER A 6 4.86 8.17 22.38
N LEU A 7 4.99 7.17 21.53
CA LEU A 7 4.43 5.83 21.71
C LEU A 7 5.51 4.78 21.38
N PRO A 8 5.90 3.89 22.32
CA PRO A 8 6.77 2.77 22.00
C PRO A 8 6.02 1.75 21.15
N GLY A 9 6.68 1.22 20.11
CA GLY A 9 6.10 0.24 19.19
C GLY A 9 7.00 -0.97 19.01
N GLN A 10 6.41 -2.16 18.97
CA GLN A 10 7.10 -3.41 18.66
C GLN A 10 6.18 -4.37 17.88
N ALA A 11 6.76 -5.42 17.29
CA ALA A 11 6.04 -6.45 16.54
C ALA A 11 5.04 -5.85 15.53
N LEU A 12 3.78 -6.27 15.58
CA LEU A 12 2.74 -5.82 14.65
C LEU A 12 2.43 -4.33 14.80
N LEU A 13 2.47 -3.78 16.01
CA LEU A 13 2.22 -2.35 16.22
C LEU A 13 3.26 -1.51 15.48
N ALA A 14 4.54 -1.84 15.67
CA ALA A 14 5.62 -1.17 14.93
C ALA A 14 5.45 -1.32 13.42
N ARG A 15 5.04 -2.51 12.93
CA ARG A 15 4.92 -2.77 11.50
C ARG A 15 3.79 -1.96 10.85
N VAL A 16 2.63 -1.87 11.50
CA VAL A 16 1.50 -1.07 11.02
C VAL A 16 1.87 0.40 11.00
N PHE A 17 2.44 0.93 12.10
CA PHE A 17 2.87 2.32 12.13
C PHE A 17 3.87 2.65 11.01
N GLN A 18 4.86 1.80 10.77
CA GLN A 18 5.79 2.01 9.64
C GLN A 18 5.08 2.01 8.28
N HIS A 19 4.09 1.14 8.08
CA HIS A 19 3.31 1.10 6.84
C HIS A 19 2.50 2.38 6.62
N GLU A 20 1.80 2.86 7.65
CA GLU A 20 1.00 4.07 7.55
C GLU A 20 1.88 5.32 7.40
N LEU A 21 3.06 5.35 8.02
CA LEU A 21 4.04 6.43 7.84
C LEU A 21 4.57 6.47 6.40
N ASP A 22 4.91 5.32 5.81
CA ASP A 22 5.33 5.22 4.40
C ASP A 22 4.27 5.86 3.47
N HIS A 23 2.97 5.70 3.77
CA HIS A 23 1.89 6.30 3.00
C HIS A 23 1.85 7.83 3.06
N LEU A 24 2.31 8.45 4.15
CA LEU A 24 2.43 9.91 4.22
C LEU A 24 3.50 10.44 3.25
N ASP A 25 4.51 9.62 2.95
CA ASP A 25 5.56 9.91 1.99
C ASP A 25 5.23 9.40 0.56
N GLY A 26 4.01 8.88 0.35
CA GLY A 26 3.58 8.33 -0.94
C GLY A 26 4.19 6.98 -1.29
N ILE A 27 4.85 6.30 -0.34
CA ILE A 27 5.46 5.00 -0.51
C ILE A 27 4.41 3.91 -0.27
N VAL A 28 4.31 2.94 -1.18
CA VAL A 28 3.45 1.77 -1.03
C VAL A 28 4.23 0.52 -0.65
N PHE A 29 3.60 -0.43 0.04
CA PHE A 29 4.31 -1.60 0.62
C PHE A 29 5.08 -2.44 -0.41
N ILE A 30 4.65 -2.46 -1.68
CA ILE A 30 5.34 -3.17 -2.77
C ILE A 30 6.74 -2.60 -3.08
N GLU A 31 7.01 -1.35 -2.73
CA GLU A 31 8.32 -0.71 -2.91
C GLU A 31 9.34 -1.22 -1.89
N ARG A 32 8.88 -1.58 -0.70
CA ARG A 32 9.69 -2.19 0.38
C ARG A 32 9.96 -3.69 0.17
N MET A 33 9.36 -4.32 -0.84
CA MET A 33 9.56 -5.75 -1.13
C MET A 33 10.90 -6.05 -1.79
N THR A 34 11.32 -7.32 -1.72
CA THR A 34 12.43 -7.81 -2.55
C THR A 34 12.00 -7.90 -4.03
N MET A 35 12.99 -7.94 -4.93
CA MET A 35 12.74 -8.12 -6.36
C MET A 35 11.96 -9.41 -6.65
N VAL A 36 12.29 -10.51 -5.96
CA VAL A 36 11.61 -11.80 -6.12
C VAL A 36 10.14 -11.71 -5.71
N GLN A 37 9.83 -11.10 -4.57
CA GLN A 37 8.45 -10.90 -4.13
C GLN A 37 7.66 -10.03 -5.12
N ARG A 38 8.26 -8.96 -5.65
CA ARG A 38 7.62 -8.14 -6.69
C ARG A 38 7.31 -8.92 -7.96
N LEU A 39 8.21 -9.80 -8.39
CA LEU A 39 7.99 -10.66 -9.56
C LEU A 39 6.78 -11.58 -9.36
N LEU A 40 6.61 -12.15 -8.17
CA LEU A 40 5.46 -12.99 -7.82
C LEU A 40 4.13 -12.23 -7.88
N LEU A 41 4.15 -10.92 -7.60
CA LEU A 41 2.96 -10.06 -7.62
C LEU A 41 2.67 -9.41 -8.99
N LYS A 42 3.50 -9.62 -10.01
CA LYS A 42 3.35 -8.94 -11.32
C LYS A 42 1.98 -9.16 -11.96
N ARG A 43 1.48 -10.40 -11.95
CA ARG A 43 0.14 -10.74 -12.49
C ARG A 43 -1.00 -10.05 -11.72
N PRO A 44 -1.16 -10.25 -10.40
CA PRO A 44 -2.26 -9.63 -9.67
C PRO A 44 -2.20 -8.09 -9.70
N LEU A 45 -1.01 -7.48 -9.70
CA LEU A 45 -0.87 -6.03 -9.84
C LEU A 45 -1.31 -5.52 -11.22
N THR A 46 -1.01 -6.26 -12.29
CA THR A 46 -1.43 -5.92 -13.65
C THR A 46 -2.96 -6.02 -13.79
N GLU A 47 -3.56 -7.06 -13.22
CA GLU A 47 -5.01 -7.24 -13.20
C GLU A 47 -5.71 -6.14 -12.39
N LEU A 48 -5.17 -5.79 -11.22
CA LEU A 48 -5.66 -4.69 -10.40
C LEU A 48 -5.60 -3.37 -11.18
N ALA A 49 -4.47 -3.04 -11.81
CA ALA A 49 -4.32 -1.82 -12.61
C ALA A 49 -5.33 -1.76 -13.76
N ARG A 50 -5.50 -2.85 -14.52
CA ARG A 50 -6.48 -2.94 -15.62
C ARG A 50 -7.91 -2.72 -15.11
N HIS A 51 -8.25 -3.35 -13.98
CA HIS A 51 -9.56 -3.21 -13.37
C HIS A 51 -9.82 -1.77 -12.94
N THR A 52 -8.90 -1.16 -12.20
CA THR A 52 -9.00 0.23 -11.75
C THR A 52 -9.16 1.19 -12.93
N GLN A 53 -8.39 1.03 -14.01
CA GLN A 53 -8.55 1.83 -15.22
C GLN A 53 -9.92 1.65 -15.90
N ALA A 54 -10.45 0.43 -15.93
CA ALA A 54 -11.78 0.16 -16.47
C ALA A 54 -12.88 0.81 -15.61
N THR A 55 -12.79 0.72 -14.28
CA THR A 55 -13.71 1.39 -13.34
C THR A 55 -13.66 2.91 -13.50
N LEU A 56 -12.46 3.50 -13.54
CA LEU A 56 -12.28 4.94 -13.74
C LEU A 56 -12.82 5.44 -15.09
N ALA A 57 -12.79 4.59 -16.13
CA ALA A 57 -13.36 4.89 -17.43
C ALA A 57 -14.88 4.59 -17.54
N GLY A 58 -15.55 4.26 -16.44
CA GLY A 58 -16.99 3.94 -16.42
C GLY A 58 -17.36 2.60 -17.08
N ARG A 59 -16.39 1.72 -17.30
CA ARG A 59 -16.55 0.42 -18.00
C ARG A 59 -16.45 -0.81 -17.09
N GLY A 60 -16.24 -0.62 -15.78
CA GLY A 60 -16.04 -1.70 -14.81
C GLY A 60 -16.83 -1.49 -13.52
N THR A 61 -17.17 -2.58 -12.85
CA THR A 61 -17.78 -2.54 -11.51
C THR A 61 -16.71 -2.30 -10.45
N PRO A 62 -16.95 -1.48 -9.41
CA PRO A 62 -16.02 -1.38 -8.29
C PRO A 62 -15.84 -2.73 -7.61
N LYS A 63 -14.58 -3.13 -7.37
CA LYS A 63 -14.29 -4.25 -6.47
C LYS A 63 -14.09 -3.67 -5.07
N ILE A 64 -15.23 -3.53 -4.39
CA ILE A 64 -15.43 -2.93 -3.06
C ILE A 64 -15.10 -1.42 -3.04
#